data_AF-A0A7S4KWU5-F1
#
_entry.id   AF-A0A7S4KWU5-F1
#
_cell.length_a   1.000
_cell.length_b   1.000
_cell.length_c   1.000
_cell.angle_alpha   90.00
_cell.angle_beta   90.00
_cell.angle_gamma   90.00
#
_symmetry.space_group_name_H-M   'P 1'
#
loop_
_entity.id
_entity.type
_entity.pdbx_description
1 polymer ?
#
loop_
_entity_poly.entity_id
_entity_poly.type
_entity_poly.pdbx_seq_one_letter_code
_entity_poly.pdbx_strand_id
1 'polypeptide(L)'
;EKELQIENKLDAIIQIWEAQAFAFSPFKNRGPVILESKALGEIMESLEESQMNLGSMAGNRYSAPFRERVMEWIANLSTVSDVVEQLVAVQNLLVYIEAVFSSGDIAKQLPQEAKRFQTIDKNFMKITSKANEVPNCVQLCC
;
A
#
# COMPACT_ATOMS: atom_id res chain seq x y z
N GLU A 1 -34.35 2.40 -9.03
CA GLU A 1 -33.73 1.05 -9.00
C GLU A 1 -32.27 1.04 -9.48
N LYS A 2 -31.96 1.53 -10.70
CA LYS A 2 -30.58 1.54 -11.21
C LYS A 2 -29.62 2.44 -10.43
N GLU A 3 -30.06 3.62 -10.00
CA GLU A 3 -29.26 4.52 -9.16
C GLU A 3 -28.97 3.90 -7.79
N LEU A 4 -29.99 3.33 -7.14
CA LEU A 4 -29.84 2.60 -5.87
C LEU A 4 -28.85 1.42 -5.97
N GLN A 5 -28.83 0.71 -7.11
CA GLN A 5 -27.84 -0.34 -7.35
C GLN A 5 -26.40 0.20 -7.44
N ILE A 6 -26.22 1.42 -7.95
CA ILE A 6 -24.90 2.07 -8.05
C ILE A 6 -24.47 2.58 -6.68
N GLU A 7 -25.38 3.23 -5.95
CA GLU A 7 -25.16 3.70 -4.59
C GLU A 7 -24.73 2.54 -3.67
N ASN A 8 -25.48 1.43 -3.66
CA ASN A 8 -25.14 0.27 -2.84
C ASN A 8 -23.76 -0.33 -3.19
N LYS A 9 -23.39 -0.34 -4.48
CA LYS A 9 -22.07 -0.84 -4.89
C LYS A 9 -20.95 0.12 -4.49
N LEU A 10 -21.17 1.42 -4.62
CA LEU A 10 -20.21 2.43 -4.20
C LEU A 10 -20.01 2.35 -2.67
N ASP A 11 -21.09 2.29 -1.91
CA ASP A 11 -21.03 2.19 -0.45
C ASP A 11 -20.34 0.89 0.02
N ALA A 12 -20.54 -0.22 -0.68
CA ALA A 12 -19.83 -1.47 -0.39
C ALA A 12 -18.31 -1.32 -0.60
N ILE A 13 -17.88 -0.64 -1.67
CA ILE A 13 -16.45 -0.34 -1.90
C ILE A 13 -15.91 0.53 -0.76
N ILE A 14 -16.63 1.58 -0.38
CA ILE A 14 -16.24 2.47 0.71
C ILE A 14 -16.04 1.68 2.01
N GLN A 15 -16.99 0.82 2.38
CA GLN A 15 -16.91 0.02 3.59
C GLN A 15 -15.71 -0.94 3.61
N ILE A 16 -15.38 -1.55 2.46
CA ILE A 16 -14.17 -2.38 2.34
C ILE A 16 -12.94 -1.53 2.69
N TRP A 17 -12.80 -0.36 2.07
CA TRP A 17 -11.61 0.47 2.20
C TRP A 17 -11.52 1.29 3.50
N GLU A 18 -12.63 1.49 4.19
CA GLU A 18 -12.65 1.98 5.57
C GLU A 18 -12.07 0.94 6.56
N ALA A 19 -12.21 -0.35 6.25
CA ALA A 19 -11.68 -1.45 7.06
C ALA A 19 -10.32 -1.97 6.58
N GLN A 20 -9.97 -1.75 5.31
CA GLN A 20 -8.75 -2.30 4.70
C GLN A 20 -7.50 -1.67 5.33
N ALA A 21 -6.61 -2.53 5.84
CA ALA A 21 -5.42 -2.11 6.56
C ALA A 21 -4.17 -2.88 6.14
N PHE A 22 -3.03 -2.18 6.12
CA PHE A 22 -1.72 -2.79 5.97
C PHE A 22 -1.39 -3.64 7.20
N ALA A 23 -0.82 -4.82 6.95
CA ALA A 23 -0.25 -5.67 7.97
C ALA A 23 1.27 -5.79 7.76
N PHE A 24 2.03 -5.61 8.84
CA PHE A 24 3.48 -5.72 8.83
C PHE A 24 3.95 -6.88 9.70
N SER A 25 4.87 -7.67 9.17
CA SER A 25 5.52 -8.81 9.82
C SER A 25 6.94 -8.47 10.28
N PRO A 26 7.41 -9.11 11.38
CA PRO A 26 8.78 -8.93 11.85
C PRO A 26 9.85 -9.31 10.82
N PHE A 27 10.91 -8.51 10.72
CA PHE A 27 12.07 -8.84 9.89
C PHE A 27 13.38 -8.73 10.64
N LYS A 28 14.08 -9.87 10.79
CA LYS A 28 15.35 -9.97 11.53
C LYS A 28 15.20 -9.32 12.92
N ASN A 29 16.02 -8.30 13.21
CA ASN A 29 16.04 -7.58 14.47
C ASN A 29 15.31 -6.22 14.40
N ARG A 30 14.53 -5.96 13.34
CA ARG A 30 13.92 -4.65 13.06
C ARG A 30 12.46 -4.52 13.51
N GLY A 31 11.84 -5.60 13.99
CA GLY A 31 10.42 -5.61 14.31
C GLY A 31 9.54 -5.59 13.05
N PRO A 32 8.24 -5.24 13.17
CA PRO A 32 7.23 -5.35 12.11
C PRO A 32 7.40 -4.27 11.03
N VAL A 33 8.29 -4.53 10.06
CA VAL A 33 8.67 -3.54 9.03
C VAL A 33 8.47 -4.03 7.60
N ILE A 34 8.07 -5.29 7.40
CA ILE A 34 7.86 -5.88 6.08
C ILE A 34 6.38 -6.16 5.90
N LEU A 35 5.78 -5.70 4.81
CA LEU A 35 4.42 -6.02 4.41
C LEU A 35 4.23 -7.54 4.40
N GLU A 36 3.22 -8.00 5.12
CA GLU A 36 2.86 -9.41 5.17
C GLU A 36 2.33 -9.86 3.81
N SER A 37 2.95 -10.89 3.22
CA SER A 37 2.66 -11.30 1.84
C SER A 37 1.20 -11.71 1.63
N LYS A 38 0.56 -12.31 2.65
CA LYS A 38 -0.86 -12.70 2.58
C LYS A 38 -1.77 -11.47 2.52
N ALA A 39 -1.62 -10.57 3.49
CA ALA A 39 -2.40 -9.33 3.55
C ALA A 39 -2.16 -8.45 2.31
N LEU A 40 -0.93 -8.38 1.81
CA LEU A 40 -0.60 -7.68 0.57
C LEU A 40 -1.37 -8.27 -0.63
N GLY A 41 -1.42 -9.59 -0.76
CA GLY A 41 -2.18 -10.25 -1.82
C GLY A 41 -3.67 -9.89 -1.79
N GLU A 42 -4.26 -9.92 -0.59
CA GLU A 42 -5.68 -9.55 -0.37
C GLU A 42 -5.95 -8.07 -0.70
N ILE A 43 -5.02 -7.16 -0.36
CA ILE A 43 -5.10 -5.73 -0.72
C ILE A 43 -5.04 -5.55 -2.24
N MET A 44 -4.13 -6.24 -2.93
CA MET A 44 -3.96 -6.11 -4.38
C MET A 44 -5.18 -6.64 -5.15
N GLU A 45 -5.73 -7.78 -4.73
CA GLU A 45 -6.97 -8.32 -5.30
C GLU A 45 -8.15 -7.35 -5.09
N SER A 46 -8.27 -6.79 -3.87
CA SER A 46 -9.31 -5.81 -3.55
C SER A 46 -9.16 -4.51 -4.36
N LEU A 47 -7.93 -4.06 -4.63
CA LEU A 47 -7.65 -2.89 -5.48
C LEU A 47 -8.16 -3.12 -6.90
N GLU A 48 -7.79 -4.24 -7.50
CA GLU A 48 -8.16 -4.57 -8.89
C GLU A 48 -9.68 -4.64 -9.05
N GLU A 49 -10.37 -5.34 -8.15
CA GLU A 49 -11.83 -5.45 -8.17
C GLU A 49 -12.51 -4.08 -7.96
N SER A 50 -12.04 -3.32 -6.97
CA SER A 50 -12.64 -2.02 -6.63
C SER A 50 -12.44 -1.00 -7.76
N GLN A 51 -11.24 -0.93 -8.35
CA GLN A 51 -10.93 -0.03 -9.46
C GLN A 51 -11.72 -0.42 -10.72
N MET A 52 -11.88 -1.71 -11.03
CA MET A 52 -12.71 -2.17 -12.13
C MET A 52 -14.18 -1.75 -11.94
N ASN A 53 -14.71 -1.93 -10.72
CA ASN A 53 -16.08 -1.55 -10.40
C ASN A 53 -16.29 -0.03 -10.47
N LEU A 54 -15.38 0.77 -9.91
CA LEU A 54 -15.43 2.24 -9.98
C LEU A 54 -15.31 2.75 -11.42
N GLY A 55 -14.43 2.17 -12.24
CA GLY A 55 -14.31 2.51 -13.66
C GLY A 55 -15.60 2.21 -14.43
N SER A 56 -16.24 1.08 -14.14
CA SER A 56 -17.54 0.72 -14.70
C SER A 56 -18.65 1.70 -14.28
N MET A 57 -18.63 2.16 -13.02
CA MET A 57 -19.56 3.19 -12.54
C MET A 57 -19.30 4.54 -13.22
N ALA A 58 -18.05 4.96 -13.42
CA ALA A 58 -17.71 6.24 -14.04
C ALA A 58 -18.28 6.37 -15.48
N GLY A 59 -18.36 5.26 -16.23
CA GLY A 59 -18.96 5.19 -17.57
C GLY A 59 -20.48 5.03 -17.59
N ASN A 60 -21.13 4.79 -16.45
CA ASN A 60 -22.56 4.51 -16.38
C ASN A 60 -23.38 5.82 -16.25
N ARG A 61 -24.37 6.01 -17.12
CA ARG A 61 -25.26 7.19 -17.10
C ARG A 61 -26.01 7.40 -15.78
N TYR A 62 -26.33 6.32 -15.06
CA TYR A 62 -27.04 6.38 -13.79
C TYR A 62 -26.11 6.76 -12.62
N SER A 63 -24.80 6.89 -12.86
CA SER A 63 -23.84 7.38 -11.85
C SER A 63 -23.75 8.90 -11.78
N ALA A 64 -24.49 9.63 -12.64
CA ALA A 64 -24.42 11.09 -12.67
C ALA A 64 -24.59 11.76 -11.30
N PRO A 65 -25.53 11.32 -10.42
CA PRO A 65 -25.68 11.87 -9.07
C PRO A 65 -24.49 11.58 -8.13
N PHE A 66 -23.73 10.52 -8.39
CA PHE A 66 -22.63 10.04 -7.54
C PHE A 66 -21.25 10.33 -8.13
N ARG A 67 -21.18 11.06 -9.25
CA ARG A 67 -19.96 11.23 -10.04
C ARG A 67 -18.80 11.76 -9.22
N GLU A 68 -19.04 12.73 -8.35
CA GLU A 68 -18.00 13.30 -7.49
C GLU A 68 -17.38 12.24 -6.57
N ARG A 69 -18.22 11.51 -5.82
CA ARG A 69 -17.79 10.39 -4.95
C ARG A 69 -17.08 9.29 -5.73
N VAL A 70 -17.59 8.91 -6.91
CA VAL A 70 -16.94 7.89 -7.76
C VAL A 70 -15.55 8.35 -8.18
N MET A 71 -15.39 9.61 -8.61
CA MET A 71 -14.09 10.14 -9.04
C MET A 71 -13.11 10.30 -7.88
N GLU A 72 -13.58 10.70 -6.70
CA GLU A 72 -12.80 10.76 -5.46
C GLU A 72 -12.23 9.37 -5.12
N TRP A 73 -13.08 8.35 -5.12
CA TRP A 73 -12.65 6.98 -4.81
C TRP A 73 -11.75 6.38 -5.88
N ILE A 74 -11.92 6.74 -7.16
CA ILE A 74 -10.95 6.40 -8.20
C ILE A 74 -9.58 7.00 -7.87
N ALA A 75 -9.53 8.29 -7.52
CA ALA A 75 -8.28 8.95 -7.19
C ALA A 75 -7.61 8.33 -5.95
N ASN A 76 -8.36 8.12 -4.88
CA ASN A 76 -7.85 7.50 -3.64
C ASN A 76 -7.28 6.10 -3.92
N LEU A 77 -8.00 5.23 -4.63
CA LEU A 77 -7.51 3.87 -4.90
C LEU A 77 -6.37 3.84 -5.91
N SER A 78 -6.30 4.78 -6.84
CA SER A 78 -5.10 4.96 -7.68
C SER A 78 -3.88 5.34 -6.84
N THR A 79 -4.02 6.29 -5.90
CA THR A 79 -2.93 6.66 -5.00
C THR A 79 -2.51 5.50 -4.10
N VAL A 80 -3.46 4.74 -3.54
CA VAL A 80 -3.15 3.54 -2.76
C VAL A 80 -2.38 2.53 -3.61
N SER A 81 -2.81 2.26 -4.84
CA SER A 81 -2.11 1.34 -5.76
C SER A 81 -0.66 1.77 -6.00
N ASP A 82 -0.44 3.04 -6.32
CA ASP A 82 0.90 3.58 -6.56
C ASP A 82 1.79 3.44 -5.32
N VAL A 83 1.26 3.77 -4.13
CA VAL A 83 2.01 3.65 -2.87
C VAL A 83 2.33 2.19 -2.54
N VAL A 84 1.39 1.27 -2.76
CA VAL A 84 1.61 -0.18 -2.57
C VAL A 84 2.75 -0.68 -3.45
N GLU A 85 2.75 -0.33 -4.74
CA GLU A 85 3.81 -0.71 -5.67
C GLU A 85 5.19 -0.20 -5.21
N GLN A 86 5.25 1.07 -4.77
CA GLN A 86 6.50 1.64 -4.27
C GLN A 86 6.97 0.99 -2.97
N LEU A 87 6.05 0.70 -2.03
CA LEU A 87 6.39 0.01 -0.79
C LEU A 87 6.95 -1.39 -1.07
N VAL A 88 6.34 -2.14 -1.99
CA VAL A 88 6.82 -3.47 -2.40
C VAL A 88 8.20 -3.38 -3.06
N ALA A 89 8.41 -2.42 -3.96
CA ALA A 89 9.70 -2.21 -4.61
C ALA A 89 10.82 -1.88 -3.61
N VAL A 90 10.57 -0.93 -2.70
CA VAL A 90 11.52 -0.52 -1.65
C VAL A 90 11.80 -1.68 -0.70
N GLN A 91 10.77 -2.42 -0.29
CA GLN A 91 10.89 -3.59 0.57
C GLN A 91 11.77 -4.68 -0.06
N ASN A 92 11.53 -5.03 -1.32
CA ASN A 92 12.31 -6.05 -2.03
C ASN A 92 13.78 -5.65 -2.12
N LEU A 93 14.05 -4.38 -2.45
CA LEU A 93 15.40 -3.85 -2.50
C LEU A 93 16.06 -3.84 -1.12
N LEU A 94 15.31 -3.47 -0.07
CA LEU A 94 15.80 -3.46 1.31
C LEU A 94 16.18 -4.86 1.77
N VAL A 95 15.33 -5.87 1.56
CA VAL A 95 15.62 -7.27 1.91
C VAL A 95 16.88 -7.77 1.19
N TYR A 96 17.00 -7.45 -0.11
CA TYR A 96 18.18 -7.82 -0.89
C TYR A 96 19.47 -7.17 -0.36
N ILE A 97 19.45 -5.85 -0.17
CA ILE A 97 20.63 -5.10 0.30
C ILE A 97 20.99 -5.49 1.75
N GLU A 98 20.00 -5.81 2.58
CA GLU A 98 20.22 -6.31 3.93
C GLU A 98 21.03 -7.61 3.93
N ALA A 99 20.65 -8.57 3.07
CA ALA A 99 21.39 -9.81 2.93
C ALA A 99 22.85 -9.57 2.48
N VAL A 100 23.06 -8.67 1.52
CA VAL A 100 24.39 -8.30 1.01
C VAL A 100 25.29 -7.74 2.12
N PHE A 101 24.82 -6.75 2.88
CA PHE A 101 25.62 -6.10 3.92
C PHE A 101 25.67 -6.86 5.25
N SER A 102 24.77 -7.82 5.50
CA SER A 102 24.77 -8.64 6.72
C SER A 102 25.98 -9.59 6.83
N SER A 103 26.59 -9.96 5.70
CA SER A 103 27.74 -10.88 5.64
C SER A 103 29.05 -10.29 6.19
N GLY A 104 29.10 -8.97 6.41
CA GLY A 104 30.25 -8.26 6.99
C GLY A 104 31.42 -8.04 6.04
N ASP A 105 31.73 -8.96 5.13
CA ASP A 105 32.88 -8.83 4.21
C ASP A 105 32.64 -7.79 3.12
N ILE A 106 31.45 -7.78 2.50
CA ILE A 106 31.08 -6.75 1.52
C ILE A 106 30.99 -5.38 2.19
N ALA A 107 30.52 -5.30 3.43
CA ALA A 107 30.45 -4.05 4.18
C ALA A 107 31.84 -3.44 4.46
N LYS A 108 32.87 -4.28 4.65
CA LYS A 108 34.27 -3.82 4.79
C LYS A 108 34.86 -3.33 3.46
N GLN A 109 34.47 -3.96 2.35
CA GLN A 109 34.92 -3.56 1.02
C GLN A 109 34.24 -2.28 0.52
N LEU A 110 32.97 -2.06 0.90
CA LEU A 110 32.13 -0.94 0.48
C LEU A 110 31.60 -0.14 1.68
N PRO A 111 32.48 0.52 2.47
CA PRO A 111 32.09 1.16 3.72
C PRO A 111 31.20 2.40 3.53
N GLN A 112 31.33 3.10 2.40
CA GLN A 112 30.49 4.28 2.11
C GLN A 112 29.05 3.88 1.79
N GLU A 113 28.89 2.83 0.99
CA GLU A 113 27.61 2.25 0.58
C GLU A 113 26.91 1.64 1.79
N ALA A 114 27.63 0.92 2.64
CA ALA A 114 27.10 0.39 3.90
C ALA A 114 26.56 1.51 4.80
N LYS A 115 27.30 2.64 4.93
CA LYS A 115 26.85 3.80 5.71
C LYS A 115 25.62 4.48 5.09
N ARG A 116 25.55 4.58 3.76
CA ARG A 116 24.34 5.09 3.06
C ARG A 116 23.15 4.17 3.30
N PHE A 117 23.33 2.86 3.20
CA PHE A 117 22.28 1.89 3.45
C PHE A 117 21.74 1.99 4.89
N GLN A 118 22.60 2.13 5.90
CA GLN A 118 22.15 2.34 7.28
C GLN A 118 21.24 3.57 7.45
N THR A 119 21.47 4.62 6.66
CA THR A 119 20.61 5.82 6.69
C THR A 119 19.24 5.53 6.05
N ILE A 120 19.24 4.81 4.93
CA ILE A 120 18.01 4.38 4.25
C ILE A 120 17.20 3.43 5.15
N ASP A 121 17.86 2.44 5.76
CA ASP A 121 17.27 1.47 6.70
C ASP A 121 16.58 2.18 7.87
N LYS A 122 17.25 3.17 8.49
CA LYS A 122 16.65 4.00 9.55
C LYS A 122 15.43 4.78 9.08
N ASN A 123 15.45 5.33 7.88
CA ASN A 123 14.31 6.06 7.34
C ASN A 123 13.14 5.12 7.03
N PHE A 124 13.42 3.96 6.47
CA PHE A 124 12.41 2.93 6.21
C PHE A 124 11.75 2.44 7.51
N MET A 125 12.55 2.18 8.56
CA MET A 125 12.00 1.84 9.89
C MET A 125 11.09 2.94 10.46
N LYS A 126 11.41 4.22 10.25
CA LYS A 126 10.53 5.33 10.67
C LYS A 126 9.23 5.38 9.88
N ILE A 127 9.29 5.18 8.56
CA ILE A 127 8.10 5.16 7.70
C ILE A 127 7.17 4.01 8.09
N THR A 128 7.73 2.81 8.23
CA THR A 128 6.97 1.63 8.63
C THR A 128 6.43 1.71 10.06
N SER A 129 7.18 2.31 11.00
CA SER A 129 6.65 2.59 12.35
C SER A 129 5.41 3.48 12.30
N LYS A 130 5.41 4.54 11.49
CA LYS A 130 4.23 5.40 11.31
C LYS A 130 3.08 4.65 10.63
N ALA A 131 3.39 3.82 9.64
CA ALA A 131 2.39 2.97 8.98
C ALA A 131 1.74 1.97 9.93
N ASN A 132 2.44 1.51 10.97
CA ASN A 132 1.86 0.68 12.02
C ASN A 132 0.92 1.48 12.95
N GLU A 133 1.11 2.80 13.11
CA GLU A 133 0.22 3.66 13.91
C GLU A 133 -1.07 4.02 13.16
N VAL A 134 -0.98 4.15 11.83
CA VAL A 134 -2.12 4.42 10.93
C VAL A 134 -2.18 3.31 9.88
N PRO A 135 -2.74 2.14 10.22
CA PRO A 135 -2.66 0.98 9.35
C PRO A 135 -3.67 1.01 8.20
N ASN A 136 -4.75 1.81 8.27
CA ASN A 136 -5.73 1.90 7.20
C ASN A 136 -5.06 2.35 5.88
N CYS A 137 -5.33 1.62 4.80
CA CYS A 137 -4.64 1.82 3.52
C CYS A 137 -4.91 3.19 2.92
N VAL A 138 -6.16 3.67 2.96
CA VAL A 138 -6.51 4.97 2.38
C VAL A 138 -5.94 6.10 3.22
N GLN A 139 -6.13 6.08 4.54
CA GLN A 139 -5.64 7.10 5.46
C GLN A 139 -4.11 7.22 5.49
N LEU A 140 -3.40 6.12 5.26
CA LEU A 140 -1.93 6.14 5.18
C LEU A 140 -1.44 6.79 3.88
N CYS A 141 -2.16 6.57 2.78
CA CYS A 141 -1.72 6.92 1.43
C CYS A 141 -2.22 8.29 0.94
N CYS A 142 -3.37 8.76 1.43
CA CYS A 142 -4.08 9.94 0.96
C CYS A 142 -4.20 11.00 2.06
#